data_AF-A0A0D8FPR4-F1
#
_entry.id   AF-A0A0D8FPR4-F1
#
_cell.length_a   1.000
_cell.length_b   1.000
_cell.length_c   1.000
_cell.angle_alpha   90.00
_cell.angle_beta   90.00
_cell.angle_gamma   90.00
#
_symmetry.space_group_name_H-M   'P 1'
#
loop_
_entity.id
_entity.type
_entity.pdbx_description
1 polymer ?
#
loop_
_entity_poly.entity_id
_entity_poly.type
_entity_poly.pdbx_seq_one_letter_code
_entity_poly.pdbx_strand_id
1 'polypeptide(L)'
;MRKIEEVLRLSAQGKSVRVISRETGVSRPSVATYLEKAAEHEIGWPLPEGMDVQALEQLLFAAVETTKSTPVIPNWQEVATEIQAHNHLTLQLLWF
;
A
#
# COMPACT_ATOMS: atom_id res chain seq x y z
N MET A 1 4.70 12.28 -11.33
CA MET A 1 3.23 12.41 -11.23
C MET A 1 2.85 13.63 -10.38
N ARG A 2 2.62 14.81 -10.97
CA ARG A 2 2.38 16.11 -10.27
C ARG A 2 1.17 16.18 -9.30
N LYS A 3 0.33 15.15 -9.24
CA LYS A 3 -0.96 15.22 -8.52
C LYS A 3 -0.82 15.19 -7.00
N ILE A 4 0.18 14.50 -6.45
CA ILE A 4 0.35 14.39 -4.99
C ILE A 4 0.83 15.73 -4.40
N GLU A 5 1.80 16.36 -5.05
CA GLU A 5 2.25 17.72 -4.70
C GLU A 5 1.09 18.72 -4.76
N GLU A 6 0.27 18.63 -5.81
CA GLU A 6 -0.86 19.53 -5.98
C GLU A 6 -1.94 19.30 -4.90
N VAL A 7 -2.18 18.04 -4.50
CA VAL A 7 -3.04 17.70 -3.35
C VAL A 7 -2.50 18.33 -2.06
N LEU A 8 -1.21 18.17 -1.77
CA LEU A 8 -0.57 18.73 -0.58
C LEU A 8 -0.61 20.26 -0.58
N ARG A 9 -0.29 20.88 -1.71
CA ARG A 9 -0.34 22.33 -1.91
C ARG A 9 -1.74 22.88 -1.67
N LEU A 10 -2.77 22.24 -2.24
CA LEU A 10 -4.16 22.69 -2.10
C LEU A 10 -4.70 22.45 -0.68
N SER A 11 -4.26 21.38 -0.02
CA SER A 11 -4.56 21.13 1.40
C SER A 11 -3.96 22.20 2.30
N ALA A 12 -2.71 22.61 2.05
CA ALA A 12 -2.05 23.67 2.80
C ALA A 12 -2.69 25.05 2.59
N GLN A 13 -3.41 25.26 1.48
CA GLN A 13 -4.26 26.43 1.26
C GLN A 13 -5.60 26.37 2.01
N GLY A 14 -5.86 25.33 2.80
CA GLY A 14 -7.10 25.14 3.56
C GLY A 14 -8.29 24.68 2.72
N LYS A 15 -8.07 24.18 1.49
CA LYS A 15 -9.16 23.68 0.65
C LYS A 15 -9.67 22.33 1.16
N SER A 16 -10.98 22.10 1.03
CA SER A 16 -11.59 20.82 1.40
C SER A 16 -11.20 19.70 0.43
N VAL A 17 -11.17 18.46 0.92
CA VAL A 17 -10.93 17.23 0.13
C VAL A 17 -11.80 17.16 -1.13
N ARG A 18 -13.04 17.68 -1.08
CA ARG A 18 -13.95 17.72 -2.23
C ARG A 18 -13.45 18.66 -3.33
N VAL A 19 -12.94 19.84 -2.96
CA VAL A 19 -12.39 20.82 -3.91
C VAL A 19 -11.09 20.29 -4.50
N ILE A 20 -10.22 19.73 -3.66
CA ILE A 20 -8.94 19.14 -4.07
C ILE A 20 -9.19 18.02 -5.09
N SER A 21 -10.12 17.11 -4.81
CA SER A 21 -10.49 16.01 -5.72
C SER A 21 -10.95 16.52 -7.09
N ARG A 22 -11.77 17.58 -7.11
CA ARG A 22 -12.26 18.18 -8.34
C ARG A 22 -11.15 18.87 -9.15
N GLU A 23 -10.21 19.55 -8.50
CA GLU A 23 -9.13 20.28 -9.16
C GLU A 23 -8.01 19.36 -9.65
N THR A 24 -7.70 18.29 -8.91
CA THR A 24 -6.59 17.37 -9.23
C THR A 24 -7.04 16.15 -10.06
N GLY A 25 -8.35 15.90 -10.14
CA GLY A 25 -8.92 14.71 -10.77
C GLY A 25 -8.58 13.41 -10.03
N VAL A 26 -8.20 13.50 -8.75
CA VAL A 26 -7.93 12.37 -7.86
C VAL A 26 -9.21 12.04 -7.11
N SER A 27 -9.48 10.75 -6.87
CA SER A 27 -10.67 10.34 -6.12
C SER A 27 -10.62 10.88 -4.68
N ARG A 28 -11.77 11.26 -4.12
CA ARG A 28 -11.87 11.71 -2.71
C ARG A 28 -11.21 10.75 -1.70
N PRO A 29 -11.42 9.41 -1.77
CA PRO A 29 -10.75 8.51 -0.84
C PRO A 29 -9.23 8.49 -1.05
N SER A 30 -8.74 8.54 -2.29
CA SER A 30 -7.29 8.63 -2.55
C SER A 30 -6.69 9.92 -1.98
N VAL A 31 -7.38 11.06 -2.12
CA VAL A 31 -6.93 12.33 -1.51
C VAL A 31 -6.87 12.21 0.02
N ALA A 32 -7.88 11.62 0.66
CA ALA A 32 -7.87 11.40 2.11
C ALA A 32 -6.69 10.52 2.53
N THR A 33 -6.48 9.39 1.87
CA THR A 33 -5.34 8.50 2.13
C THR A 33 -4.00 9.21 1.96
N TYR A 34 -3.88 10.09 0.95
CA TYR A 34 -2.64 10.85 0.74
C TYR A 34 -2.38 11.84 1.88
N LEU A 35 -3.42 12.50 2.37
CA LEU A 35 -3.30 13.43 3.50
C LEU A 35 -3.04 12.71 4.82
N GLU A 36 -3.69 11.58 5.07
CA GLU A 36 -3.45 10.74 6.25
C GLU A 36 -1.99 10.26 6.27
N LYS A 37 -1.49 9.70 5.16
CA LYS A 37 -0.10 9.26 5.05
C LYS A 37 0.89 10.42 5.17
N ALA A 38 0.57 11.58 4.58
CA ALA A 38 1.43 12.74 4.73
C ALA A 38 1.49 13.22 6.18
N ALA A 39 0.37 13.16 6.92
CA ALA A 39 0.34 13.44 8.35
C ALA A 39 1.14 12.41 9.17
N GLU A 40 1.06 11.12 8.84
CA GLU A 40 1.87 10.06 9.48
C GLU A 40 3.37 10.30 9.35
N HIS A 41 3.81 10.82 8.21
CA HIS A 41 5.21 11.13 7.96
C HIS A 41 5.60 12.57 8.33
N GLU A 42 4.69 13.34 8.95
CA GLU A 42 4.86 14.77 9.25
C GLU A 42 5.29 15.61 8.03
N ILE A 43 4.94 15.14 6.82
CA ILE A 43 5.28 15.79 5.55
C ILE A 43 4.24 16.89 5.29
N GLY A 44 4.63 18.12 5.60
CA GLY A 44 3.87 19.33 5.27
C GLY A 44 4.23 19.91 3.90
N TRP A 45 3.38 20.83 3.44
CA TRP A 45 3.76 21.79 2.40
C TRP A 45 4.30 23.06 3.08
N PRO A 46 5.39 23.70 2.61
CA PRO A 46 6.13 23.42 1.38
C PRO A 46 7.07 22.21 1.49
N LEU A 47 7.24 21.51 0.36
CA LEU A 47 8.19 20.41 0.24
C LEU A 47 9.62 20.93 0.40
N PRO A 48 10.50 20.22 1.15
CA PRO A 48 11.89 20.61 1.27
C PRO A 48 12.57 20.59 -0.11
N GLU A 49 13.39 21.61 -0.40
CA GLU A 49 14.03 21.77 -1.71
C GLU A 49 14.88 20.53 -2.06
N GLY A 50 14.51 19.85 -3.16
CA GLY A 50 15.15 18.62 -3.62
C GLY A 50 14.32 17.35 -3.42
N MET A 51 13.14 17.42 -2.78
CA MET A 51 12.23 16.28 -2.68
C MET A 51 11.50 16.08 -4.01
N ASP A 52 11.93 15.08 -4.78
CA ASP A 52 11.26 14.67 -6.01
C ASP A 52 9.92 13.97 -5.71
N VAL A 53 8.95 14.12 -6.60
CA VAL A 53 7.62 13.48 -6.51
C VAL A 53 7.74 11.99 -6.26
N GLN A 54 8.73 11.37 -6.91
CA GLN A 54 8.96 9.93 -6.83
C GLN A 54 9.50 9.51 -5.46
N ALA A 55 10.35 10.34 -4.84
CA ALA A 55 10.84 10.13 -3.48
C ALA A 55 9.72 10.31 -2.45
N LEU A 56 8.81 11.25 -2.68
CA LEU A 56 7.65 11.45 -1.82
C LEU A 56 6.64 10.30 -1.94
N GLU A 57 6.37 9.84 -3.16
CA GLU A 57 5.54 8.66 -3.39
C GLU A 57 6.16 7.42 -2.72
N GLN A 58 7.48 7.24 -2.84
CA GLN A 58 8.20 6.21 -2.10
C GLN A 58 8.09 6.42 -0.59
N LEU A 59 8.25 7.61 -0.02
CA LEU A 59 8.12 7.76 1.43
C LEU A 59 6.71 7.45 1.93
N LEU A 60 5.66 7.92 1.24
CA LEU A 60 4.27 7.68 1.64
C LEU A 60 3.81 6.23 1.43
N PHE A 61 4.34 5.54 0.40
CA PHE A 61 3.87 4.22 -0.02
C PHE A 61 4.91 3.09 0.06
N ALA A 62 6.18 3.34 0.36
CA ALA A 62 7.20 2.28 0.51
C ALA A 62 6.94 1.40 1.73
N ALA A 63 6.20 1.89 2.73
CA ALA A 63 5.68 1.05 3.82
C ALA A 63 4.67 -0.02 3.34
N VAL A 64 4.21 0.06 2.08
CA VAL A 64 3.40 -0.96 1.41
C VAL A 64 4.24 -1.74 0.38
N GLU A 65 5.54 -1.89 0.62
CA GLU A 65 6.08 -3.24 0.48
C GLU A 65 5.46 -4.04 1.63
N THR A 66 4.20 -4.46 1.44
CA THR A 66 3.71 -5.65 2.12
C THR A 66 4.84 -6.63 2.00
N THR A 67 5.44 -7.01 3.13
CA THR A 67 6.18 -8.25 3.20
C THR A 67 5.27 -9.22 2.47
N LYS A 68 5.63 -9.57 1.23
CA LYS A 68 4.98 -10.66 0.54
C LYS A 68 5.25 -11.78 1.51
N SER A 69 4.26 -12.10 2.34
CA SER A 69 4.30 -13.27 3.19
C SER A 69 4.61 -14.34 2.17
N THR A 70 5.88 -14.76 2.12
CA THR A 70 6.33 -15.75 1.17
C THR A 70 5.41 -16.90 1.49
N PRO A 71 4.48 -17.26 0.58
CA PRO A 71 3.59 -18.36 0.87
C PRO A 71 4.54 -19.51 1.21
N VAL A 72 4.41 -20.04 2.43
CA VAL A 72 5.22 -21.17 2.85
C VAL A 72 4.72 -22.30 1.98
N ILE A 73 5.39 -22.53 0.86
CA ILE A 73 5.05 -23.59 -0.08
C ILE A 73 5.50 -24.89 0.62
N PRO A 74 4.57 -25.78 1.00
CA PRO A 74 4.95 -27.04 1.61
C PRO A 74 5.72 -27.89 0.60
N ASN A 75 6.62 -28.74 1.09
CA ASN A 75 7.33 -29.70 0.26
C ASN A 75 6.33 -30.73 -0.30
N TRP A 76 5.93 -30.59 -1.56
CA TRP A 76 4.93 -31.45 -2.20
C TRP A 76 5.33 -32.93 -2.24
N GLN A 77 6.62 -33.26 -2.15
CA GLN A 77 7.08 -34.65 -2.08
C GLN A 77 6.67 -35.32 -0.77
N GLU A 78 6.80 -34.62 0.36
CA GLU A 78 6.41 -35.11 1.68
C GLU A 78 4.88 -35.30 1.75
N VAL A 79 4.14 -34.30 1.27
CA VAL A 79 2.66 -34.36 1.21
C VAL A 79 2.18 -35.55 0.37
N ALA A 80 2.83 -35.82 -0.77
CA ALA A 80 2.48 -36.94 -1.63
C ALA A 80 2.79 -38.30 -0.96
N THR A 81 3.94 -38.42 -0.28
CA THR A 81 4.29 -39.65 0.44
C THR A 81 3.35 -39.93 1.61
N GLU A 82 2.89 -38.89 2.31
CA GLU A 82 2.02 -39.04 3.48
C GLU A 82 0.59 -39.44 3.09
N ILE A 83 0.08 -38.89 1.97
CA ILE A 83 -1.18 -39.31 1.34
C ILE A 83 -1.08 -40.75 0.81
N GLN A 84 0.06 -41.14 0.22
CA GLN A 84 0.27 -42.51 -0.26
C GLN A 84 0.41 -43.52 0.89
N ALA A 85 1.02 -43.11 2.01
CA ALA A 85 1.19 -43.96 3.19
C ALA A 85 -0.13 -44.17 3.96
N HIS A 86 -1.04 -43.19 3.93
CA HIS A 86 -2.30 -43.24 4.66
C HIS A 86 -3.50 -43.12 3.71
N ASN A 87 -4.10 -44.26 3.37
CA ASN A 87 -5.26 -44.37 2.47
C ASN A 87 -6.52 -43.59 2.91
N HIS A 88 -6.55 -43.06 4.13
CA HIS A 88 -7.65 -42.27 4.69
C HIS A 88 -7.31 -40.77 4.86
N LEU A 89 -6.08 -40.36 4.55
CA LEU A 89 -5.72 -38.94 4.51
C LEU A 89 -6.18 -38.34 3.19
N THR A 90 -6.99 -37.28 3.29
CA THR A 90 -7.33 -36.42 2.16
C THR A 90 -6.55 -35.13 2.29
N LEU A 91 -6.25 -34.49 1.15
CA LEU A 91 -5.50 -33.22 1.12
C LEU A 91 -6.16 -32.15 2.00
N GLN A 92 -7.46 -32.23 2.25
CA GLN A 92 -8.19 -31.34 3.16
C GLN A 92 -7.80 -31.50 4.65
N LEU A 93 -7.35 -32.68 5.08
CA LEU A 93 -6.93 -32.94 6.47
C LEU A 93 -5.51 -32.43 6.79
N LEU A 94 -4.69 -32.20 5.76
CA LEU A 94 -3.29 -31.80 5.88
C LEU A 94 -3.10 -30.27 5.96
N TRP A 95 -4.18 -29.51 5.74
CA TRP A 95 -4.19 -28.04 5.66
C TRP A 95 -5.08 -27.39 6.74
N PHE A 96 -5.55 -28.16 7.73
CA PHE A 96 -6.13 -27.67 8.98
C PHE A 96 -5.07 -27.67 10.08
#